data_AF-A0A914HUJ0-F1
#
_entry.id   AF-A0A914HUJ0-F1
#
_cell.length_a   1.000
_cell.length_b   1.000
_cell.length_c   1.000
_cell.angle_alpha   90.00
_cell.angle_beta   90.00
_cell.angle_gamma   90.00
#
_symmetry.space_group_name_H-M   'P 1'
#
loop_
_entity.id
_entity.type
_entity.pdbx_description
1 polymer ?
#
loop_
_entity_poly.entity_id
_entity_poly.type
_entity_poly.pdbx_seq_one_letter_code
_entity_poly.pdbx_strand_id
1 'polypeptide(L)'
;MHFLFICSLFFANLAFCFGQNSTLDTIVEEEIKLDAEWACGTDIFSKLLAESTVEKDCPEKKNAINNCCVTHDKCYDALAGRESCDDKFCACVDSAAAGNDVCSKEDMPHFCNLVREFGGLFYNTSANSEGQKLVVPTIVNGKKNKRGIRRK
;
A
#
# COMPACT_ATOMS: atom_id res chain seq x y z
N MET A 1 9.00 -3.98 -36.40
CA MET A 1 10.24 -3.84 -35.60
C MET A 1 10.35 -5.08 -34.74
N HIS A 2 11.18 -6.02 -35.17
CA HIS A 2 11.35 -7.33 -34.55
C HIS A 2 12.23 -7.20 -33.32
N PHE A 3 11.74 -7.70 -32.19
CA PHE A 3 12.48 -7.95 -30.97
C PHE A 3 13.76 -8.75 -31.27
N LEU A 4 14.91 -8.24 -30.83
CA LEU A 4 16.15 -9.01 -30.73
C LEU A 4 16.67 -8.91 -29.30
N PHE A 5 16.00 -9.63 -28.40
CA PHE A 5 16.65 -10.18 -27.21
C PHE A 5 17.37 -11.46 -27.66
N ILE A 6 18.64 -11.34 -28.05
CA ILE A 6 19.55 -12.48 -28.08
C ILE A 6 20.59 -12.24 -26.99
N CYS A 7 20.21 -12.51 -25.74
CA CYS A 7 21.17 -12.71 -24.67
C CYS A 7 21.12 -14.19 -24.32
N SER A 8 21.87 -15.00 -25.07
CA SER A 8 22.10 -16.40 -24.72
C SER A 8 23.50 -16.79 -25.15
N LEU A 9 24.30 -17.04 -24.11
CA LEU A 9 25.33 -18.07 -24.01
C LEU A 9 26.50 -17.92 -25.00
N PHE A 10 27.67 -17.53 -24.47
CA PHE A 10 28.89 -18.35 -24.47
C PHE A 10 30.15 -17.47 -24.24
N PHE A 11 31.00 -17.95 -23.33
CA PHE A 11 32.42 -17.62 -23.14
C PHE A 11 32.83 -16.24 -22.60
N ALA A 12 33.20 -16.27 -21.32
CA ALA A 12 34.31 -15.59 -20.66
C ALA A 12 35.20 -14.63 -21.49
N ASN A 13 35.42 -13.45 -20.88
CA ASN A 13 36.58 -12.56 -21.02
C ASN A 13 36.90 -11.99 -22.42
N LEU A 14 36.38 -10.80 -22.73
CA LEU A 14 37.20 -9.67 -23.18
C LEU A 14 36.44 -8.36 -23.00
N ALA A 15 37.05 -7.40 -22.31
CA ALA A 15 36.55 -6.04 -22.16
C ALA A 15 36.67 -5.24 -23.48
N PHE A 16 35.60 -4.52 -23.84
CA PHE A 16 35.44 -3.33 -24.72
C PHE A 16 34.12 -3.50 -25.50
N CYS A 17 33.26 -2.52 -25.77
CA CYS A 17 33.22 -1.06 -25.65
C CYS A 17 31.71 -0.72 -25.78
N PHE A 18 31.10 0.30 -25.16
CA PHE A 18 31.43 1.71 -25.24
C PHE A 18 30.97 2.39 -23.95
N GLY A 19 31.80 3.30 -23.44
CA GLY A 19 31.29 4.38 -22.61
C GLY A 19 30.40 5.29 -23.45
N GLN A 20 29.20 5.56 -22.95
CA GLN A 20 28.66 6.91 -23.02
C GLN A 20 28.84 7.53 -21.64
N ASN A 21 29.81 8.42 -21.58
CA ASN A 21 29.86 9.51 -20.64
C ASN A 21 28.73 10.48 -21.04
N SER A 22 27.55 10.36 -20.44
CA SER A 22 26.48 11.35 -20.57
C SER A 22 26.47 12.25 -19.34
N THR A 23 27.32 13.29 -19.36
CA THR A 23 27.06 14.51 -18.59
C THR A 23 26.04 15.36 -19.34
N LEU A 24 24.78 14.92 -19.34
CA LEU A 24 23.53 15.56 -19.79
C LEU A 24 22.52 14.40 -19.76
N ASP A 25 21.64 14.24 -18.78
CA ASP A 25 20.61 15.19 -18.41
C ASP A 25 20.55 15.39 -16.90
N THR A 26 20.76 16.62 -16.46
CA THR A 26 20.14 17.11 -15.23
C THR A 26 18.64 17.30 -15.52
N ILE A 27 17.92 16.20 -15.78
CA ILE A 27 16.54 16.16 -15.30
C ILE A 27 16.70 16.07 -13.79
N VAL A 28 16.38 17.17 -13.13
CA VAL A 28 15.97 17.11 -11.75
C VAL A 28 14.79 16.14 -11.76
N GLU A 29 15.04 14.86 -11.47
CA GLU A 29 14.06 14.07 -10.75
C GLU A 29 13.86 14.88 -9.48
N GLU A 30 12.89 15.79 -9.52
CA GLU A 30 12.24 16.21 -8.31
C GLU A 30 11.61 14.92 -7.80
N GLU A 31 12.38 14.17 -7.00
CA GLU A 31 11.89 12.98 -6.33
C GLU A 31 10.56 13.40 -5.72
N ILE A 32 9.47 12.82 -6.22
CA ILE A 32 8.14 13.17 -5.74
C ILE A 32 8.09 12.67 -4.31
N LYS A 33 8.38 13.59 -3.39
CA LYS A 33 8.46 13.29 -1.99
C LYS A 33 7.06 12.94 -1.53
N LEU A 34 6.91 11.71 -1.05
CA LEU A 34 5.67 11.28 -0.43
C LEU A 34 5.43 12.08 0.87
N ASP A 35 4.22 12.61 1.02
CA ASP A 35 3.80 13.33 2.24
C ASP A 35 3.57 12.37 3.43
N ALA A 36 3.38 11.09 3.14
CA ALA A 36 3.22 10.00 4.09
C ALA A 36 3.73 8.68 3.49
N GLU A 37 4.06 7.70 4.34
CA GLU A 37 4.38 6.34 3.88
C GLU A 37 3.30 5.79 2.94
N TRP A 38 3.71 5.01 1.93
CA TRP A 38 2.78 4.41 0.99
C TRP A 38 1.80 3.44 1.69
N ALA A 39 0.52 3.78 1.62
CA ALA A 39 -0.57 3.10 2.31
C ALA A 39 -1.36 2.17 1.39
N CYS A 40 -1.42 2.43 0.09
CA CYS A 40 -2.21 1.60 -0.82
C CYS A 40 -1.68 0.17 -0.90
N GLY A 41 -2.45 -0.80 -0.41
CA GLY A 41 -2.08 -2.21 -0.39
C GLY A 41 -1.98 -2.74 1.05
N THR A 42 -2.13 -4.05 1.20
CA THR A 42 -2.29 -4.69 2.52
C THR A 42 -1.05 -5.43 3.00
N ASP A 43 -0.19 -5.83 2.08
CA ASP A 43 1.06 -6.55 2.30
C ASP A 43 2.18 -5.94 1.45
N ILE A 44 3.42 -6.35 1.68
CA ILE A 44 4.60 -5.77 1.02
C ILE A 44 4.49 -5.87 -0.51
N PHE A 45 3.98 -6.99 -1.03
CA PHE A 45 3.91 -7.20 -2.47
C PHE A 45 2.81 -6.34 -3.10
N SER A 46 1.60 -6.34 -2.53
CA SER A 46 0.50 -5.51 -3.02
C SER A 46 0.81 -4.01 -2.90
N LYS A 47 1.49 -3.59 -1.84
CA LYS A 47 1.97 -2.21 -1.66
C LYS A 47 2.95 -1.80 -2.76
N LEU A 48 3.99 -2.60 -2.98
CA LEU A 48 4.99 -2.32 -4.00
C LEU A 48 4.38 -2.29 -5.41
N LEU A 49 3.46 -3.20 -5.70
CA LEU A 49 2.78 -3.24 -7.00
C LEU A 49 1.92 -1.99 -7.20
N ALA A 50 1.10 -1.62 -6.22
CA ALA A 50 0.26 -0.44 -6.30
C ALA A 50 1.10 0.85 -6.42
N GLU A 51 2.20 0.95 -5.66
CA GLU A 51 3.11 2.09 -5.73
C GLU A 51 3.75 2.19 -7.12
N SER A 52 4.29 1.08 -7.62
CA SER A 52 4.95 1.03 -8.92
C SER A 52 4.00 1.36 -10.08
N THR A 53 2.72 0.95 -10.01
CA THR A 53 1.72 1.31 -11.01
C THR A 53 1.52 2.83 -11.04
N VAL A 54 1.23 3.43 -9.89
CA VAL A 54 0.97 4.88 -9.80
C VAL A 54 2.21 5.71 -10.17
N GLU A 55 3.40 5.28 -9.72
CA GLU A 55 4.66 5.96 -10.04
C GLU A 55 4.99 5.91 -11.53
N LYS A 56 4.60 4.84 -12.23
CA LYS A 56 4.82 4.70 -13.66
C LYS A 56 3.83 5.53 -14.49
N ASP A 57 2.55 5.46 -14.15
CA ASP A 57 1.48 5.96 -15.04
C ASP A 57 1.03 7.39 -14.69
N CYS A 58 1.14 7.81 -13.42
CA CYS A 58 0.85 9.17 -12.97
C CYS A 58 1.67 9.57 -11.73
N PRO A 59 3.01 9.71 -11.85
CA PRO A 59 3.88 10.03 -10.73
C PRO A 59 3.45 11.32 -9.99
N GLU A 60 3.00 12.33 -10.72
CA GLU A 60 2.52 13.61 -10.17
C GLU A 60 1.27 13.49 -9.28
N LYS A 61 0.56 12.36 -9.36
CA LYS A 61 -0.65 12.07 -8.57
C LYS A 61 -0.37 11.18 -7.37
N LYS A 62 0.87 10.70 -7.19
CA LYS A 62 1.25 9.72 -6.16
C LYS A 62 0.79 10.12 -4.75
N ASN A 63 1.02 11.38 -4.36
CA ASN A 63 0.56 11.91 -3.06
C ASN A 63 -0.96 11.94 -2.91
N ALA A 64 -1.67 12.40 -3.94
CA ALA A 64 -3.13 12.50 -3.90
C ALA A 64 -3.79 11.11 -3.81
N ILE A 65 -3.30 10.14 -4.59
CA ILE A 65 -3.78 8.75 -4.57
C ILE A 65 -3.45 8.09 -3.23
N ASN A 66 -2.23 8.28 -2.71
CA ASN A 66 -1.85 7.71 -1.41
C ASN A 66 -2.76 8.23 -0.27
N ASN A 67 -3.13 9.50 -0.31
CA ASN A 67 -4.04 10.08 0.68
C ASN A 67 -5.44 9.44 0.66
N CYS A 68 -5.92 8.99 -0.51
CA CYS A 68 -7.15 8.20 -0.60
C CYS A 68 -7.03 6.88 0.14
N CYS A 69 -5.90 6.19 0.03
CA CYS A 69 -5.62 4.94 0.74
C CYS A 69 -5.51 5.14 2.25
N VAL A 70 -4.77 6.16 2.69
CA VAL A 70 -4.70 6.54 4.12
C VAL A 70 -6.09 6.83 4.70
N THR A 71 -6.96 7.46 3.93
CA THR A 71 -8.33 7.78 4.35
C THR A 71 -9.23 6.53 4.38
N HIS A 72 -9.05 5.62 3.42
CA HIS A 72 -9.78 4.35 3.37
C HIS A 72 -9.41 3.44 4.54
N ASP A 73 -8.13 3.28 4.85
CA ASP A 73 -7.66 2.50 6.00
C ASP A 73 -8.26 3.02 7.30
N LYS A 74 -8.27 4.34 7.51
CA LYS A 74 -8.92 4.98 8.67
C LYS A 74 -10.43 4.72 8.71
N CYS A 75 -11.09 4.67 7.55
CA CYS A 75 -12.51 4.36 7.47
C CYS A 75 -12.79 2.92 7.89
N TYR A 76 -11.92 1.99 7.50
CA TYR A 76 -11.96 0.59 7.92
C TYR A 76 -11.72 0.44 9.42
N ASP A 77 -10.72 1.10 9.97
CA ASP A 77 -10.43 1.09 11.41
C ASP A 77 -11.57 1.68 12.24
N ALA A 78 -12.27 2.68 11.70
CA ALA A 78 -13.45 3.27 12.33
C ALA A 78 -14.73 2.44 12.16
N LEU A 79 -14.68 1.33 11.41
CA LEU A 79 -15.83 0.47 11.12
C LEU A 79 -17.04 1.24 10.57
N ALA A 80 -16.79 2.24 9.72
CA ALA A 80 -17.80 3.15 9.20
C ALA A 80 -18.68 2.56 8.06
N GLY A 81 -18.71 1.24 7.94
CA GLY A 81 -19.43 0.48 6.92
C GLY A 81 -18.57 0.27 5.66
N ARG A 82 -18.32 -1.00 5.31
CA ARG A 82 -17.45 -1.39 4.18
C ARG A 82 -17.84 -0.71 2.87
N GLU A 83 -19.09 -0.86 2.44
CA GLU A 83 -19.59 -0.29 1.18
C GLU A 83 -19.42 1.23 1.15
N SER A 84 -19.73 1.91 2.26
CA SER A 84 -19.53 3.36 2.40
C SER A 84 -18.05 3.76 2.33
N CYS A 85 -17.15 2.98 2.91
CA CYS A 85 -15.71 3.22 2.82
C CYS A 85 -15.20 2.99 1.39
N ASP A 86 -15.60 1.89 0.75
CA ASP A 86 -15.21 1.53 -0.61
C ASP A 86 -15.71 2.58 -1.62
N ASP A 87 -16.95 3.04 -1.49
CA ASP A 87 -17.50 4.07 -2.38
C ASP A 87 -16.76 5.41 -2.25
N LYS A 88 -16.42 5.82 -1.02
CA LYS A 88 -15.61 7.02 -0.78
C LYS A 88 -14.21 6.87 -1.34
N PHE A 89 -13.60 5.70 -1.20
CA PHE A 89 -12.31 5.41 -1.79
C PHE A 89 -12.37 5.52 -3.32
N CYS A 90 -13.33 4.85 -3.96
CA CYS A 90 -13.52 4.88 -5.41
C CYS A 90 -13.70 6.32 -5.94
N ALA A 91 -14.51 7.14 -5.27
CA ALA A 91 -14.68 8.55 -5.64
C ALA A 91 -13.42 9.39 -5.43
N CYS A 92 -12.66 9.11 -4.37
CA CYS A 92 -11.41 9.80 -4.07
C CYS A 92 -10.36 9.53 -5.13
N VAL A 93 -10.14 8.25 -5.48
CA VAL A 93 -9.10 7.88 -6.44
C VAL A 93 -9.40 8.37 -7.86
N ASP A 94 -10.67 8.35 -8.28
CA ASP A 94 -11.12 8.94 -9.55
C ASP A 94 -10.83 10.45 -9.61
N SER A 95 -11.17 11.17 -8.53
CA SER A 95 -10.89 12.61 -8.42
C SER A 95 -9.39 12.92 -8.36
N ALA A 96 -8.60 12.10 -7.66
CA ALA A 96 -7.17 12.27 -7.51
C ALA A 96 -6.43 12.07 -8.85
N ALA A 97 -6.86 11.09 -9.64
CA ALA A 97 -6.29 10.78 -10.95
C ALA A 97 -6.78 11.68 -12.08
N ALA A 98 -7.76 12.57 -11.84
CA ALA A 98 -8.30 13.46 -12.85
C ALA A 98 -7.21 14.24 -13.60
N GLY A 99 -7.33 14.29 -14.92
CA GLY A 99 -6.35 14.89 -15.82
C GLY A 99 -5.25 13.95 -16.31
N ASN A 100 -5.19 12.71 -15.83
CA ASN A 100 -4.37 11.63 -16.38
C ASN A 100 -5.27 10.48 -16.86
N ASP A 101 -5.32 10.23 -18.16
CA ASP A 101 -6.25 9.27 -18.76
C ASP A 101 -5.95 7.82 -18.37
N VAL A 102 -4.68 7.42 -18.31
CA VAL A 102 -4.30 6.05 -17.95
C VAL A 102 -4.69 5.78 -16.49
N CYS A 103 -4.28 6.66 -15.58
CA CYS A 103 -4.63 6.48 -14.18
C CYS A 103 -6.15 6.54 -13.96
N SER A 104 -6.85 7.55 -14.50
CA SER A 104 -8.29 7.71 -14.23
C SER A 104 -9.17 6.66 -14.89
N LYS A 105 -8.83 6.16 -16.09
CA LYS A 105 -9.69 5.23 -16.86
C LYS A 105 -9.27 3.77 -16.76
N GLU A 106 -8.03 3.49 -16.37
CA GLU A 106 -7.49 2.13 -16.27
C GLU A 106 -7.17 1.79 -14.81
N ASP A 107 -6.20 2.47 -14.19
CA ASP A 107 -5.68 2.07 -12.88
C ASP A 107 -6.68 2.27 -11.74
N MET A 108 -7.33 3.43 -11.64
CA MET A 108 -8.23 3.75 -10.54
C MET A 108 -9.49 2.86 -10.53
N PRO A 109 -10.11 2.53 -11.69
CA PRO A 109 -11.15 1.50 -11.75
C PRO A 109 -10.66 0.13 -11.25
N HIS A 110 -9.42 -0.27 -11.57
CA HIS A 110 -8.85 -1.51 -11.03
C HIS A 110 -8.71 -1.45 -9.51
N PHE A 111 -8.17 -0.36 -8.96
CA PHE A 111 -8.03 -0.18 -7.51
C PHE A 111 -9.39 -0.23 -6.81
N CYS A 112 -10.40 0.46 -7.34
CA CYS A 112 -11.77 0.42 -6.83
C CYS A 112 -12.37 -1.00 -6.84
N ASN A 113 -12.17 -1.75 -7.91
CA ASN A 113 -12.69 -3.11 -8.02
C ASN A 113 -11.99 -4.05 -7.01
N LEU A 114 -10.69 -3.93 -6.83
CA LEU A 114 -9.92 -4.75 -5.90
C LEU A 114 -10.40 -4.56 -4.44
N VAL A 115 -10.64 -3.32 -4.00
CA VAL A 115 -11.15 -3.10 -2.63
C VAL A 115 -12.57 -3.63 -2.45
N ARG A 116 -13.41 -3.55 -3.49
CA ARG A 116 -14.78 -4.08 -3.44
C ARG A 116 -14.81 -5.60 -3.39
N GLU A 117 -13.91 -6.26 -4.13
CA GLU A 117 -13.82 -7.72 -4.22
C GLU A 117 -13.14 -8.34 -3.00
N PHE A 118 -11.98 -7.80 -2.59
CA PHE A 118 -11.15 -8.41 -1.55
C PHE A 118 -11.18 -7.68 -0.20
N GLY A 119 -11.65 -6.42 -0.16
CA GLY A 119 -11.62 -5.57 1.02
C GLY A 119 -12.43 -6.09 2.21
N GLY A 120 -13.41 -6.98 1.98
CA GLY A 120 -14.19 -7.58 3.06
C GLY A 120 -13.35 -8.35 4.09
N LEU A 121 -12.27 -9.01 3.66
CA LEU A 121 -11.36 -9.71 4.57
C LEU A 121 -10.64 -8.75 5.51
N PHE A 122 -10.19 -7.61 4.99
CA PHE A 122 -9.43 -6.61 5.73
C PHE A 122 -10.36 -5.78 6.63
N TYR A 123 -11.54 -5.41 6.15
CA TYR A 123 -12.57 -4.75 6.96
C TYR A 123 -12.95 -5.56 8.19
N ASN A 124 -13.16 -6.88 8.03
CA ASN A 124 -13.46 -7.77 9.15
C ASN A 124 -12.27 -7.92 10.10
N THR A 125 -11.04 -7.85 9.59
CA THR A 125 -9.83 -7.88 10.42
C THR A 125 -9.74 -6.64 11.31
N SER A 126 -10.02 -5.45 10.77
CA SER A 126 -10.15 -4.21 11.57
C SER A 126 -11.26 -4.33 12.63
N ALA A 127 -12.38 -4.98 12.32
CA ALA A 127 -13.44 -5.23 13.29
C ALA A 127 -12.99 -6.13 14.45
N ASN A 128 -12.22 -7.17 14.13
CA ASN A 128 -11.70 -8.12 15.10
C ASN A 128 -10.58 -7.51 15.97
N SER A 129 -9.75 -6.63 15.41
CA SER A 129 -8.71 -5.94 16.17
C SER A 129 -9.29 -4.91 17.14
N GLU A 130 -10.32 -4.14 16.74
CA GLU A 130 -11.06 -3.27 17.66
C GLU A 130 -11.82 -4.07 18.74
N GLY A 131 -12.38 -5.24 18.39
CA GLY A 131 -12.95 -6.18 19.34
C GLY A 131 -11.93 -6.66 20.39
N GLN A 132 -10.68 -6.91 19.98
CA GLN A 132 -9.59 -7.27 20.90
C GLN A 132 -9.09 -6.08 21.74
N LYS A 133 -9.12 -4.87 21.18
CA LYS A 133 -8.82 -3.61 21.90
C LYS A 133 -9.85 -3.33 23.01
N LEU A 134 -11.11 -3.71 22.80
CA LEU A 134 -12.17 -3.69 23.83
C LEU A 134 -12.06 -4.86 24.83
N VAL A 135 -11.39 -5.94 24.45
CA VAL A 135 -11.13 -7.14 25.29
C VAL A 135 -9.74 -7.10 25.94
N VAL A 136 -9.09 -5.93 26.03
CA VAL A 136 -7.95 -5.76 26.95
C VAL A 136 -8.49 -6.03 28.37
N PRO A 137 -8.07 -7.12 29.04
CA PRO A 137 -8.59 -7.43 30.36
C PRO A 137 -8.12 -6.34 31.31
N THR A 138 -9.09 -5.63 31.90
CA THR A 138 -8.83 -4.86 33.11
C THR A 138 -8.10 -5.78 34.09
N ILE A 139 -6.93 -5.33 34.52
CA ILE A 139 -6.01 -5.96 35.47
C ILE A 139 -6.79 -6.73 36.54
N VAL A 140 -6.62 -8.07 36.59
CA VAL A 140 -7.02 -8.86 37.76
C VAL A 140 -6.04 -8.52 38.89
N ASN A 141 -6.33 -7.44 39.60
CA ASN A 141 -5.68 -7.13 40.86
C ASN A 141 -6.50 -7.79 41.98
N GLY A 142 -5.98 -8.87 42.56
CA GLY A 142 -6.45 -9.38 43.85
C GLY A 142 -6.71 -10.87 43.94
N LYS A 143 -5.73 -11.62 44.45
CA LYS A 143 -5.86 -12.56 45.59
C LYS A 143 -4.50 -13.22 45.88
N LYS A 144 -3.66 -12.57 46.70
CA LYS A 144 -2.60 -13.29 47.42
C LYS A 144 -3.27 -14.17 48.48
N ASN A 145 -3.48 -15.43 48.18
CA ASN A 145 -3.97 -16.43 49.12
C ASN A 145 -2.86 -16.77 50.13
N LYS A 146 -2.90 -16.17 51.32
CA LYS A 146 -2.10 -16.61 52.47
C LYS A 146 -2.77 -17.84 53.08
N ARG A 147 -2.33 -19.04 52.68
CA ARG A 147 -2.54 -20.25 53.49
C ARG A 147 -1.34 -20.46 54.39
N GLY A 148 -1.50 -20.10 55.66
CA GLY A 148 -0.69 -20.63 56.75
C GLY A 148 -1.12 -22.05 57.13
N ILE A 149 -0.37 -22.66 58.07
CA ILE A 149 -0.42 -24.03 58.63
C ILE A 149 0.58 -24.98 57.96
N ARG A 150 1.46 -25.72 58.65
CA ARG A 150 1.93 -25.82 60.05
C ARG A 150 3.09 -26.82 59.97
N ARG A 151 4.31 -26.45 60.40
CA ARG A 151 5.39 -27.45 60.57
C ARG A 151 5.07 -28.25 61.84
N LYS A 152 5.08 -29.57 61.71
CA LYS A 152 5.06 -30.53 62.80
C LYS A 152 6.47 -31.03 63.00
#